data_AF-A0A957F326-F1
#
_entry.id   AF-A0A957F326-F1
#
_cell.length_a   1.000
_cell.length_b   1.000
_cell.length_c   1.000
_cell.angle_alpha   90.00
_cell.angle_beta   90.00
_cell.angle_gamma   90.00
#
_symmetry.space_group_name_H-M   'P 1'
#
loop_
_entity.id
_entity.type
_entity.pdbx_description
1 polymer ?
#
loop_
_entity_poly.entity_id
_entity_poly.type
_entity_poly.pdbx_seq_one_letter_code
_entity_poly.pdbx_strand_id
1 'polypeptide(L)'
;LYPPTLTALSDRLSDATLPEVHVVHFDGHGYYDQYQGLGYLLFEDEKHKEDMVDAQRLGTLLYECGVPLMVLNACQSAAQKEMNPYASVATSLLQAGVGSVLAMNYSVLVVAARKFVSAFYGGLARGLTVGQAVDRGRRALLADENRHTITRHNKDDVLIEETIQLRDWFLPALYQQALDPVIFPRGDRAAARPATAARPAPSPAANPQTALPG
;
A
#
# COMPACT_ATOMS: atom_id res chain seq x y z
N LEU A 1 -11.97 9.49 -2.17
CA LEU A 1 -11.91 10.64 -1.24
C LEU A 1 -11.77 11.89 -2.09
N TYR A 2 -12.52 12.96 -1.83
CA TYR A 2 -12.37 14.23 -2.56
C TYR A 2 -12.70 15.40 -1.62
N PRO A 3 -11.77 16.35 -1.37
CA PRO A 3 -10.37 16.35 -1.83
C PRO A 3 -9.54 15.23 -1.17
N PRO A 4 -8.45 14.75 -1.80
CA PRO A 4 -7.59 13.69 -1.27
C PRO A 4 -6.58 14.24 -0.24
N THR A 5 -7.06 14.92 0.80
CA THR A 5 -6.22 15.43 1.90
C THR A 5 -6.07 14.42 3.03
N LEU A 6 -4.99 14.53 3.81
CA LEU A 6 -4.81 13.68 5.00
C LEU A 6 -5.93 13.89 6.03
N THR A 7 -6.38 15.14 6.21
CA THR A 7 -7.49 15.47 7.11
C THR A 7 -8.77 14.78 6.67
N ALA A 8 -9.13 14.85 5.38
CA ALA A 8 -10.33 14.18 4.88
C ALA A 8 -10.25 12.65 5.03
N LEU A 9 -9.05 12.07 4.91
CA LEU A 9 -8.84 10.65 5.20
C LEU A 9 -9.07 10.36 6.69
N SER A 10 -8.47 11.15 7.58
CA SER A 10 -8.64 11.02 9.03
C SER A 10 -10.11 11.11 9.45
N ASP A 11 -10.84 12.09 8.92
CA ASP A 11 -12.27 12.28 9.18
C ASP A 11 -13.06 11.06 8.73
N ARG A 12 -12.81 10.56 7.51
CA ARG A 12 -13.50 9.37 6.99
C ARG A 12 -13.22 8.11 7.82
N LEU A 13 -11.98 7.93 8.27
CA LEU A 13 -11.59 6.74 9.05
C LEU A 13 -12.14 6.79 10.49
N SER A 14 -12.32 7.99 11.04
CA SER A 14 -12.81 8.20 12.40
C SER A 14 -14.34 8.27 12.49
N ASP A 15 -15.04 8.42 11.35
CA ASP A 15 -16.50 8.51 11.29
C ASP A 15 -17.17 7.14 11.54
N ALA A 16 -17.55 6.91 12.80
CA ALA A 16 -18.25 5.71 13.24
C ALA A 16 -19.70 5.59 12.73
N THR A 17 -20.24 6.62 12.08
CA THR A 17 -21.58 6.56 11.45
C THR A 17 -21.56 5.90 10.07
N LEU A 18 -20.37 5.79 9.46
CA LEU A 18 -20.15 5.17 8.17
C LEU A 18 -19.63 3.73 8.32
N PRO A 19 -19.72 2.90 7.27
CA PRO A 19 -19.11 1.57 7.28
C PRO A 19 -17.60 1.62 7.56
N GLU A 20 -17.12 0.67 8.35
CA GLU A 20 -15.71 0.54 8.70
C GLU A 20 -14.82 0.35 7.46
N VAL A 21 -13.69 1.05 7.45
CA VAL A 21 -12.73 0.99 6.36
C VAL A 21 -11.66 -0.05 6.70
N HIS A 22 -11.68 -1.16 5.95
CA HIS A 22 -10.73 -2.25 6.16
C HIS A 22 -9.52 -2.16 5.23
N VAL A 23 -9.63 -1.37 4.15
CA VAL A 23 -8.58 -1.23 3.14
C VAL A 23 -8.49 0.23 2.72
N VAL A 24 -7.29 0.80 2.82
CA VAL A 24 -6.96 2.07 2.19
C VAL A 24 -6.15 1.80 0.92
N HIS A 25 -6.71 2.18 -0.22
CA HIS A 25 -6.03 2.12 -1.52
C HIS A 25 -5.53 3.52 -1.87
N PHE A 26 -4.21 3.66 -1.93
CA PHE A 26 -3.54 4.88 -2.36
C PHE A 26 -3.08 4.71 -3.81
N ASP A 27 -3.58 5.59 -4.68
CA ASP A 27 -3.17 5.71 -6.07
C ASP A 27 -2.62 7.11 -6.29
N GLY A 28 -1.30 7.23 -6.37
CA GLY A 28 -0.60 8.51 -6.36
C GLY A 28 0.91 8.36 -6.36
N HIS A 29 1.63 9.42 -6.00
CA HIS A 29 3.09 9.42 -5.99
C HIS A 29 3.65 9.25 -4.58
N GLY A 30 4.77 8.54 -4.51
CA GLY A 30 5.59 8.40 -3.32
C GLY A 30 6.92 9.09 -3.54
N TYR A 31 7.50 9.62 -2.48
CA TYR A 31 8.80 10.28 -2.49
C TYR A 31 9.68 9.66 -1.42
N TYR A 32 10.97 9.49 -1.70
CA TYR A 32 11.93 9.04 -0.71
C TYR A 32 13.00 10.10 -0.50
N ASP A 33 13.12 10.56 0.74
CA ASP A 33 14.22 11.41 1.18
C ASP A 33 15.39 10.51 1.61
N GLN A 34 16.40 10.43 0.75
CA GLN A 34 17.63 9.66 1.01
C GLN A 34 18.48 10.20 2.16
N TYR A 35 18.36 11.49 2.50
CA TYR A 35 19.12 12.09 3.59
C TYR A 35 18.53 11.74 4.94
N GLN A 36 17.20 11.65 5.02
CA GLN A 36 16.48 11.29 6.23
C GLN A 36 16.17 9.79 6.33
N GLY A 37 16.27 9.06 5.21
CA GLY A 37 15.85 7.67 5.12
C GLY A 37 14.33 7.49 5.22
N LEU A 38 13.56 8.53 4.89
CA LEU A 38 12.11 8.58 5.10
C LEU A 38 11.34 8.49 3.79
N GLY A 39 10.26 7.70 3.81
CA GLY A 39 9.30 7.61 2.73
C GLY A 39 8.09 8.51 2.98
N TYR A 40 7.64 9.19 1.93
CA TYR A 40 6.49 10.09 1.93
C TYR A 40 5.49 9.68 0.85
N LEU A 41 4.22 9.99 1.08
CA LEU A 41 3.15 9.88 0.11
C LEU A 41 2.60 11.28 -0.16
N LEU A 42 2.38 11.59 -1.44
CA LEU A 42 1.91 12.90 -1.87
C LEU A 42 0.38 12.93 -1.85
N PHE A 43 -0.17 13.68 -0.90
CA PHE A 43 -1.58 14.03 -0.80
C PHE A 43 -1.80 15.42 -1.43
N GLU A 44 -3.06 15.88 -1.46
CA GLU A 44 -3.36 17.29 -1.74
C GLU A 44 -3.56 18.07 -0.44
N ASP A 45 -3.23 19.36 -0.45
CA ASP A 45 -3.68 20.34 0.54
C ASP A 45 -5.03 20.96 0.13
N GLU A 46 -5.59 21.82 0.99
CA GLU A 46 -6.85 22.54 0.71
C GLU A 46 -6.79 23.48 -0.50
N LYS A 47 -5.59 23.75 -1.03
CA LYS A 47 -5.33 24.63 -2.18
C LYS A 47 -4.96 23.83 -3.43
N HIS A 48 -5.20 22.51 -3.44
CA HIS A 48 -4.84 21.59 -4.52
C HIS A 48 -3.35 21.56 -4.86
N LYS A 49 -2.49 21.78 -3.85
CA LYS A 49 -1.04 21.62 -3.95
C LYS A 49 -0.61 20.32 -3.31
N GLU A 50 0.60 19.88 -3.66
CA GLU A 50 1.23 18.70 -3.06
C GLU A 50 1.46 18.87 -1.55
N ASP A 51 0.98 17.92 -0.77
CA ASP A 51 1.27 17.76 0.66
C ASP A 51 2.04 16.46 0.88
N MET A 52 3.29 16.57 1.36
CA MET A 52 4.15 15.43 1.64
C MET A 52 3.80 14.84 3.00
N VAL A 53 3.05 13.73 2.98
CA VAL A 53 2.66 13.02 4.19
C VAL A 53 3.70 11.95 4.51
N ASP A 54 4.33 12.08 5.67
CA ASP A 54 5.22 11.08 6.23
C ASP A 54 4.52 9.72 6.43
N ALA A 55 5.18 8.64 6.01
CA ALA A 55 4.61 7.29 6.07
C ALA A 55 4.37 6.80 7.51
N GLN A 56 5.16 7.25 8.49
CA GLN A 56 4.96 6.89 9.90
C GLN A 56 3.72 7.58 10.47
N ARG A 57 3.49 8.86 10.16
CA ARG A 57 2.27 9.60 10.51
C ARG A 57 1.05 8.93 9.91
N LEU A 58 1.09 8.58 8.63
CA LEU A 58 -0.02 7.88 7.97
C LEU A 58 -0.25 6.50 8.60
N GLY A 59 0.80 5.73 8.83
CA GLY A 59 0.70 4.41 9.45
C GLY A 59 0.11 4.45 10.84
N THR A 60 0.44 5.48 11.64
CA THR A 60 -0.13 5.70 12.98
C THR A 60 -1.64 5.94 12.88
N LEU A 61 -2.09 6.81 11.97
CA LEU A 61 -3.52 7.04 11.72
C LEU A 61 -4.24 5.74 11.33
N LEU A 62 -3.68 4.99 10.38
CA LEU A 62 -4.28 3.72 9.93
C LEU A 62 -4.38 2.71 11.08
N TYR A 63 -3.33 2.59 11.90
CA TYR A 63 -3.31 1.71 13.06
C TYR A 63 -4.34 2.12 14.12
N GLU A 64 -4.43 3.41 14.46
CA GLU A 64 -5.39 3.95 15.44
C GLU A 64 -6.84 3.75 15.00
N CYS A 65 -7.12 3.90 13.70
CA CYS A 65 -8.43 3.64 13.12
C CYS A 65 -8.69 2.16 12.81
N GLY A 66 -7.76 1.26 13.14
CA GLY A 66 -7.93 -0.18 12.96
C GLY A 66 -7.91 -0.66 11.51
N VAL A 67 -7.31 0.08 10.58
CA VAL A 67 -7.19 -0.31 9.16
C VAL A 67 -6.07 -1.36 9.01
N PRO A 68 -6.38 -2.63 8.72
CA PRO A 68 -5.39 -3.71 8.68
C PRO A 68 -4.54 -3.75 7.40
N LEU A 69 -5.05 -3.18 6.29
CA LEU A 69 -4.45 -3.33 4.96
C LEU A 69 -4.33 -1.98 4.24
N MET A 70 -3.12 -1.69 3.78
CA MET A 70 -2.87 -0.60 2.83
C MET A 70 -2.43 -1.16 1.47
N VAL A 71 -2.98 -0.59 0.40
CA VAL A 71 -2.58 -0.89 -0.99
C VAL A 71 -1.95 0.35 -1.59
N LEU A 72 -0.68 0.27 -1.97
CA LEU A 72 0.09 1.31 -2.64
C LEU A 72 0.19 0.96 -4.12
N ASN A 73 -0.73 1.50 -4.91
CA ASN A 73 -0.73 1.35 -6.36
C ASN A 73 -0.18 2.64 -6.95
N ALA A 74 1.13 2.72 -7.15
CA ALA A 74 1.75 4.02 -7.27
C ALA A 74 2.79 3.99 -8.41
N CYS A 75 2.46 4.65 -9.50
CA CYS A 75 3.31 4.72 -10.69
C CYS A 75 4.49 5.65 -10.40
N GLN A 76 5.73 5.14 -10.55
CA GLN A 76 6.89 6.01 -10.57
C GLN A 76 6.75 6.97 -11.76
N SER A 77 6.62 8.26 -11.49
CA SER A 77 7.03 9.27 -12.46
C SER A 77 8.54 9.08 -12.65
N ALA A 78 8.99 9.08 -13.91
CA ALA A 78 10.27 8.56 -14.38
C ALA A 78 11.56 9.27 -13.88
N ALA A 79 11.52 9.95 -12.73
CA ALA A 79 12.54 10.90 -12.28
C ALA A 79 13.45 10.41 -11.14
N GLN A 80 13.12 9.36 -10.37
CA GLN A 80 13.97 8.89 -9.26
C GLN A 80 14.59 7.53 -9.56
N LYS A 81 15.86 7.57 -9.99
CA LYS A 81 16.49 6.51 -10.77
C LYS A 81 17.13 5.37 -9.98
N GLU A 82 17.16 5.36 -8.64
CA GLU A 82 18.00 4.36 -7.93
C GLU A 82 17.41 3.71 -6.66
N MET A 83 16.27 4.15 -6.12
CA MET A 83 15.69 3.51 -4.92
C MET A 83 14.17 3.42 -5.01
N ASN A 84 13.60 2.26 -4.66
CA ASN A 84 12.14 2.07 -4.64
C ASN A 84 11.55 2.72 -3.37
N PRO A 85 10.90 3.91 -3.48
CA PRO A 85 10.37 4.63 -2.33
C PRO A 85 9.28 3.85 -1.60
N TYR A 86 8.59 2.93 -2.28
CA TYR A 86 7.51 2.16 -1.66
C TYR A 86 8.01 1.05 -0.75
N ALA A 87 9.24 0.58 -0.92
CA ALA A 87 9.83 -0.37 0.02
C ALA A 87 10.07 0.29 1.39
N SER A 88 10.56 1.53 1.42
CA SER A 88 10.73 2.28 2.66
C SER A 88 9.39 2.73 3.23
N VAL A 89 8.46 3.26 2.42
CA VAL A 89 7.09 3.58 2.86
C VAL A 89 6.39 2.36 3.46
N ALA A 90 6.41 1.20 2.78
CA ALA A 90 5.79 -0.02 3.28
C ALA A 90 6.41 -0.47 4.60
N THR A 91 7.73 -0.35 4.74
CA THR A 91 8.43 -0.67 6.00
C THR A 91 7.99 0.27 7.13
N SER A 92 7.94 1.58 6.89
CA SER A 92 7.48 2.56 7.88
C SER A 92 6.03 2.34 8.30
N LEU A 93 5.15 2.00 7.35
CA LEU A 93 3.75 1.66 7.64
C LEU A 93 3.62 0.39 8.51
N LEU A 94 4.40 -0.66 8.21
CA LEU A 94 4.44 -1.86 9.03
C LEU A 94 4.98 -1.59 10.45
N GLN A 95 6.03 -0.76 10.56
CA GLN A 95 6.61 -0.35 11.84
C GLN A 95 5.63 0.49 12.68
N ALA A 96 4.81 1.30 12.02
CA ALA A 96 3.75 2.08 12.67
C ALA A 96 2.53 1.23 13.09
N GLY A 97 2.47 -0.05 12.70
CA GLY A 97 1.45 -1.00 13.17
C GLY A 97 0.45 -1.47 12.12
N VAL A 98 0.55 -1.01 10.86
CA VAL A 98 -0.29 -1.55 9.78
C VAL A 98 0.04 -3.03 9.60
N GLY A 99 -0.99 -3.89 9.55
CA GLY A 99 -0.79 -5.35 9.52
C GLY A 99 -0.22 -5.85 8.19
N SER A 100 -0.66 -5.26 7.07
CA SER A 100 -0.27 -5.66 5.73
C SER A 100 -0.18 -4.45 4.79
N VAL A 101 0.86 -4.41 3.96
CA VAL A 101 1.04 -3.40 2.92
C VAL A 101 1.34 -4.09 1.59
N LEU A 102 0.47 -3.90 0.61
CA LEU A 102 0.69 -4.34 -0.76
C LEU A 102 1.26 -3.16 -1.57
N ALA A 103 2.45 -3.29 -2.12
CA ALA A 103 3.08 -2.24 -2.92
C ALA A 103 3.38 -2.71 -4.35
N MET A 104 3.11 -1.85 -5.32
CA MET A 104 3.57 -2.00 -6.70
C MET A 104 4.97 -1.39 -6.82
N ASN A 105 6.01 -2.22 -6.79
CA ASN A 105 7.40 -1.77 -6.64
C ASN A 105 8.00 -1.04 -7.86
N TYR A 106 7.31 -1.04 -8.99
CA TYR A 106 7.75 -0.48 -10.26
C TYR A 106 6.56 0.09 -11.02
N SER A 107 6.83 0.87 -12.07
CA SER A 107 5.78 1.30 -13.01
C SER A 107 5.12 0.08 -13.65
N VAL A 108 3.88 -0.19 -13.23
CA VAL A 108 3.04 -1.25 -13.79
C VAL A 108 2.20 -0.65 -14.90
N LEU A 109 2.09 -1.32 -16.05
CA LEU A 109 1.13 -0.90 -17.08
C LEU A 109 -0.28 -0.87 -16.47
N VAL A 110 -1.08 0.15 -16.78
CA VAL A 110 -2.46 0.30 -16.27
C VAL A 110 -3.29 -0.98 -16.47
N VAL A 111 -3.08 -1.70 -17.57
CA VAL A 111 -3.75 -2.97 -17.86
C VAL A 111 -3.34 -4.08 -16.88
N ALA A 112 -2.06 -4.17 -16.53
CA ALA A 112 -1.57 -5.12 -15.52
C ALA A 112 -2.08 -4.77 -14.12
N ALA A 113 -2.01 -3.49 -13.72
CA ALA A 113 -2.52 -3.03 -12.44
C ALA A 113 -4.01 -3.39 -12.30
N ARG A 114 -4.81 -3.10 -13.33
CA ARG A 114 -6.24 -3.48 -13.37
C ARG A 114 -6.47 -4.99 -13.24
N LYS A 115 -5.74 -5.82 -14.02
CA LYS A 115 -5.85 -7.29 -13.96
C LYS A 115 -5.53 -7.80 -12.55
N PHE A 116 -4.43 -7.34 -11.97
CA PHE A 116 -4.02 -7.72 -10.63
C PHE A 116 -5.04 -7.29 -9.58
N VAL A 117 -5.38 -6.00 -9.53
CA VAL A 117 -6.29 -5.39 -8.55
C VAL A 117 -7.66 -6.06 -8.58
N SER A 118 -8.18 -6.37 -9.77
CA SER A 118 -9.46 -7.09 -9.93
C SER A 118 -9.42 -8.49 -9.30
N ALA A 119 -8.35 -9.24 -9.58
CA ALA A 119 -8.19 -10.59 -9.03
C ALA A 119 -7.91 -10.57 -7.51
N PHE A 120 -7.14 -9.59 -7.03
CA PHE A 120 -6.79 -9.36 -5.64
C PHE A 120 -8.01 -9.01 -4.80
N TYR A 121 -8.73 -7.94 -5.12
CA TYR A 121 -9.94 -7.55 -4.37
C TYR A 121 -11.04 -8.59 -4.48
N GLY A 122 -11.18 -9.26 -5.63
CA GLY A 122 -12.09 -10.39 -5.75
C GLY A 122 -11.70 -11.55 -4.83
N GLY A 123 -10.41 -11.76 -4.57
CA GLY A 123 -9.90 -12.71 -3.58
C GLY A 123 -10.30 -12.32 -2.16
N LEU A 124 -10.03 -11.08 -1.77
CA LEU A 124 -10.41 -10.54 -0.45
C LEU A 124 -11.92 -10.64 -0.21
N ALA A 125 -12.74 -10.20 -1.18
CA ALA A 125 -14.20 -10.26 -1.08
C ALA A 125 -14.75 -11.69 -0.98
N ARG A 126 -13.96 -12.68 -1.42
CA ARG A 126 -14.23 -14.11 -1.24
C ARG A 126 -13.69 -14.66 0.08
N GLY A 127 -13.21 -13.84 1.01
CA GLY A 127 -12.68 -14.26 2.30
C GLY A 127 -11.37 -15.04 2.21
N LEU A 128 -10.58 -14.82 1.16
CA LEU A 128 -9.19 -15.25 1.14
C LEU A 128 -8.37 -14.39 2.11
N THR A 129 -7.27 -14.93 2.62
CA THR A 129 -6.26 -14.15 3.34
C THR A 129 -5.61 -13.13 2.39
N VAL A 130 -4.91 -12.13 2.95
CA VAL A 130 -4.18 -11.14 2.14
C VAL A 130 -3.15 -11.84 1.25
N GLY A 131 -2.36 -12.76 1.80
CA GLY A 131 -1.37 -13.53 1.03
C GLY A 131 -2.01 -14.32 -0.11
N GLN A 132 -3.10 -15.04 0.15
CA GLN A 132 -3.82 -15.80 -0.87
C GLN A 132 -4.42 -14.90 -1.96
N ALA A 133 -4.91 -13.72 -1.60
CA ALA A 133 -5.41 -12.74 -2.55
C ALA A 133 -4.29 -12.19 -3.45
N VAL A 134 -3.10 -11.91 -2.90
CA VAL A 134 -1.92 -11.49 -3.68
C VAL A 134 -1.52 -12.59 -4.65
N ASP A 135 -1.42 -13.84 -4.21
CA ASP A 135 -1.09 -14.96 -5.08
C ASP A 135 -2.11 -15.14 -6.20
N ARG A 136 -3.39 -14.91 -5.91
CA ARG A 136 -4.44 -14.93 -6.95
C ARG A 136 -4.22 -13.83 -7.98
N GLY A 137 -3.86 -12.62 -7.55
CA GLY A 137 -3.47 -11.52 -8.42
C GLY A 137 -2.27 -11.85 -9.30
N ARG A 138 -1.20 -12.43 -8.72
CA ARG A 138 -0.01 -12.86 -9.46
C ARG A 138 -0.33 -13.95 -10.50
N ARG A 139 -1.16 -14.94 -10.15
CA ARG A 139 -1.62 -15.96 -11.10
C ARG A 139 -2.42 -15.37 -12.26
N ALA A 140 -3.22 -14.33 -12.01
CA ALA A 140 -3.95 -13.65 -13.08
C ALA A 140 -3.02 -12.93 -14.07
N LEU A 141 -1.92 -12.35 -13.58
CA LEU A 141 -0.87 -11.77 -14.43
C LEU A 141 -0.07 -12.83 -15.18
N LEU A 142 0.19 -13.99 -14.56
CA LEU A 142 0.92 -15.08 -15.18
C LEU A 142 0.10 -15.80 -16.27
N ALA A 143 -1.22 -15.91 -16.09
CA ALA A 143 -2.11 -16.63 -17.01
C ALA A 143 -2.29 -15.93 -18.37
N ASP A 144 -2.01 -14.63 -18.45
CA ASP A 144 -2.06 -13.85 -19.66
C ASP A 144 -0.94 -12.82 -19.57
N GLU A 145 0.09 -12.92 -20.40
CA GLU A 145 1.23 -11.97 -20.47
C GLU A 145 1.00 -10.85 -21.50
N ASN A 146 -0.09 -10.90 -22.28
CA ASN A 146 -0.42 -9.85 -23.24
C ASN A 146 -0.98 -8.63 -22.49
N ARG A 147 -0.36 -7.47 -22.67
CA ARG A 147 -0.67 -6.26 -21.87
C ARG A 147 -1.31 -5.16 -22.68
N HIS A 148 -0.80 -4.88 -23.87
CA HIS A 148 -1.27 -3.77 -24.66
C HIS A 148 -0.95 -3.99 -26.12
N THR A 149 -1.90 -3.73 -27.00
CA THR A 149 -1.67 -3.73 -28.45
C THR A 149 -1.37 -2.31 -28.87
N ILE A 150 -0.22 -2.12 -29.50
CA ILE A 150 0.18 -0.83 -30.06
C ILE A 150 0.20 -0.93 -31.58
N THR A 151 -0.30 0.11 -32.24
CA THR A 151 -0.18 0.28 -33.69
C THR A 151 1.00 1.20 -33.96
N ARG A 152 1.98 0.73 -34.73
CA ARG A 152 3.15 1.53 -35.14
C ARG A 152 3.56 1.23 -36.56
N HIS A 153 4.26 2.16 -37.20
CA HIS A 153 4.89 1.91 -38.48
C HIS A 153 6.14 1.05 -38.26
N ASN A 154 6.34 0.06 -39.14
CA ASN A 154 7.59 -0.71 -39.20
C ASN A 154 8.66 0.06 -40.02
N LYS A 155 9.81 -0.57 -40.29
CA LYS A 155 10.91 0.05 -41.05
C LYS A 155 10.56 0.37 -42.52
N ASP A 156 9.52 -0.26 -43.05
CA ASP A 156 9.04 -0.12 -44.42
C ASP A 156 7.82 0.80 -44.52
N ASP A 157 7.55 1.60 -43.48
CA ASP A 157 6.43 2.54 -43.37
C ASP A 157 5.03 1.87 -43.39
N VAL A 158 4.97 0.58 -43.05
CA VAL A 158 3.71 -0.19 -42.98
C VAL A 158 3.19 -0.20 -41.54
N LEU A 159 1.91 0.11 -41.37
CA LEU A 159 1.20 -0.03 -40.09
C LEU A 159 1.16 -1.50 -39.65
N ILE A 160 1.72 -1.77 -38.48
CA ILE A 160 1.66 -3.08 -37.84
C ILE A 160 1.03 -2.95 -36.45
N GLU A 161 0.28 -3.98 -36.06
CA GLU A 161 -0.17 -4.16 -34.69
C GLU A 161 0.80 -5.09 -33.96
N GLU A 162 1.29 -4.64 -32.82
CA GLU A 162 2.19 -5.42 -31.97
C GLU A 162 1.62 -5.50 -30.56
N THR A 163 1.49 -6.72 -30.05
CA THR A 163 1.10 -6.94 -28.66
C THR A 163 2.33 -6.95 -27.77
N ILE A 164 2.39 -6.01 -26.84
CA ILE A 164 3.40 -5.96 -25.79
C ILE A 164 3.12 -7.11 -24.82
N GLN A 165 4.07 -8.04 -24.74
CA GLN A 165 4.10 -9.10 -23.73
C GLN A 165 5.00 -8.69 -22.57
N LEU A 166 4.48 -8.71 -21.35
CA LEU A 166 5.28 -8.45 -20.15
C LEU A 166 5.12 -9.57 -19.13
N ARG A 167 6.26 -9.95 -18.55
CA ARG A 167 6.33 -10.77 -17.35
C ARG A 167 6.39 -9.86 -16.15
N ASP A 168 5.23 -9.45 -15.66
CA ASP A 168 5.08 -8.50 -14.55
C ASP A 168 4.40 -9.10 -13.31
N TRP A 169 4.15 -10.42 -13.32
CA TRP A 169 3.52 -11.13 -12.22
C TRP A 169 4.27 -11.00 -10.88
N PHE A 170 5.57 -10.71 -10.92
CA PHE A 170 6.41 -10.56 -9.73
C PHE A 170 6.46 -9.13 -9.16
N LEU A 171 5.91 -8.13 -9.87
CA LEU A 171 5.99 -6.72 -9.45
C LEU A 171 5.18 -6.40 -8.17
N PRO A 172 3.98 -6.98 -7.95
CA PRO A 172 3.25 -6.79 -6.70
C PRO A 172 4.02 -7.42 -5.53
N ALA A 173 4.43 -6.61 -4.56
CA ALA A 173 5.13 -7.03 -3.36
C ALA A 173 4.23 -6.88 -2.13
N LEU A 174 4.18 -7.95 -1.33
CA LEU A 174 3.45 -7.97 -0.07
C LEU A 174 4.45 -7.84 1.09
N TYR A 175 4.27 -6.82 1.89
CA TYR A 175 4.96 -6.58 3.15
C TYR A 175 3.97 -6.87 4.26
N GLN A 176 4.32 -7.76 5.19
CA GLN A 176 3.39 -8.20 6.21
C GLN A 176 4.07 -8.43 7.54
N GLN A 177 3.34 -8.17 8.63
CA GLN A 177 3.68 -8.74 9.93
C GLN A 177 3.47 -10.26 9.89
N ALA A 178 3.93 -11.02 10.89
CA ALA A 178 3.93 -12.49 10.86
C ALA A 178 2.54 -13.14 10.65
N LEU A 179 1.45 -12.40 10.86
CA LEU A 179 0.06 -12.87 10.66
C LEU A 179 -0.40 -12.61 9.22
N ASP A 180 -1.14 -13.57 8.63
CA ASP A 180 -1.82 -13.43 7.34
C ASP A 180 -3.34 -13.32 7.55
N PRO A 181 -3.88 -12.09 7.66
CA PRO A 181 -5.25 -11.88 8.10
C PRO A 181 -6.27 -12.16 6.99
N VAL A 182 -7.45 -12.62 7.39
CA VAL A 182 -8.67 -12.57 6.56
C VAL A 182 -9.34 -11.23 6.80
N ILE A 183 -9.38 -10.37 5.77
CA ILE A 183 -9.97 -9.03 5.88
C ILE A 183 -11.50 -9.09 5.94
N PHE A 184 -12.11 -9.97 5.13
CA PHE A 184 -13.56 -10.13 5.03
C PHE A 184 -13.95 -11.58 5.31
N PRO A 185 -14.14 -11.98 6.57
CA PRO A 185 -14.56 -13.34 6.90
C PRO A 185 -15.92 -13.65 6.27
N ARG A 186 -16.08 -14.86 5.72
CA ARG A 186 -17.41 -15.37 5.33
C ARG A 186 -18.16 -15.70 6.63
N GLY A 187 -19.39 -15.18 6.80
CA GLY A 187 -20.17 -15.32 8.04
C GLY A 187 -20.25 -16.76 8.57
N ASP A 188 -20.38 -17.00 9.88
CA ASP A 188 -21.24 -16.29 10.84
C ASP A 188 -20.55 -15.51 11.97
N ARG A 189 -21.17 -14.36 12.29
CA ARG A 189 -21.18 -13.61 13.56
C ARG A 189 -19.85 -13.10 14.11
N ALA A 190 -19.71 -11.76 14.10
CA ALA A 190 -18.93 -10.98 15.07
C ALA A 190 -17.64 -11.69 15.53
N ALA A 191 -16.66 -11.81 14.64
CA ALA A 191 -15.29 -12.02 15.09
C ALA A 191 -14.92 -10.76 15.88
N ALA A 192 -15.09 -10.87 17.20
CA ALA A 192 -14.60 -9.91 18.15
C ALA A 192 -13.22 -9.46 17.72
N ARG A 193 -13.01 -8.15 17.76
CA ARG A 193 -11.71 -7.46 17.74
C ARG A 193 -10.63 -8.44 18.19
N PRO A 194 -9.50 -8.61 17.49
CA PRO A 194 -8.33 -9.19 18.14
C PRO A 194 -8.19 -8.40 19.43
N ALA A 195 -8.31 -9.09 20.58
CA ALA A 195 -8.13 -8.43 21.86
C ALA A 195 -6.81 -7.69 21.72
N THR A 196 -6.89 -6.36 21.79
CA THR A 196 -5.74 -5.46 21.71
C THR A 196 -4.75 -6.07 22.67
N ALA A 197 -3.66 -6.66 22.15
CA ALA A 197 -2.60 -7.15 23.00
C ALA A 197 -2.30 -5.97 23.92
N ALA A 198 -2.50 -6.17 25.23
CA ALA A 198 -2.47 -5.09 26.20
C ALA A 198 -1.22 -4.24 25.92
N ARG A 199 -1.45 -2.95 25.65
CA ARG A 199 -0.39 -1.97 25.43
C ARG A 199 0.70 -2.21 26.48
N PRO A 200 1.93 -2.59 26.10
CA PRO A 200 3.03 -2.49 27.03
C PRO A 200 3.11 -1.02 27.43
N ALA A 201 3.01 -0.74 28.72
CA ALA A 201 3.30 0.60 29.22
C ALA A 201 4.73 0.96 28.76
N PRO A 202 4.97 2.20 28.29
CA PRO A 202 6.33 2.61 28.00
C PRO A 202 7.14 2.45 29.29
N SER A 203 8.21 1.64 29.23
CA SER A 203 9.17 1.54 30.32
C SER A 203 9.65 2.95 30.66
N PRO A 204 9.67 3.35 31.95
CA PRO A 204 10.23 4.64 32.32
C PRO A 204 11.69 4.66 31.86
N ALA A 205 12.03 5.66 31.04
CA ALA A 205 13.39 5.91 30.61
C ALA A 205 14.29 5.96 31.86
N ALA A 206 15.29 5.07 31.89
CA ALA A 206 16.33 5.12 32.91
C ALA A 206 17.03 6.47 32.79
N ASN A 207 16.83 7.33 33.78
CA ASN A 207 17.50 8.61 33.92
C ASN A 207 19.01 8.36 34.02
N PRO A 208 19.86 8.82 33.07
CA PRO A 208 21.30 8.68 33.20
C PRO A 208 21.84 9.87 34.00
N GLN A 209 21.45 9.97 35.26
CA GLN A 209 22.10 10.87 36.23
C GLN A 209 22.07 10.20 37.59
N THR A 210 23.10 9.40 37.88
CA THR A 210 23.71 9.20 39.22
C THR A 210 24.68 8.03 39.15
N ALA A 211 25.98 8.31 39.03
CA ALA A 211 27.07 7.54 39.66
C ALA A 211 28.44 8.03 39.14
N LEU A 212 29.03 8.99 39.85
CA LEU A 212 30.48 9.05 40.03
C LEU A 212 30.72 9.33 41.52
N PRO A 213 31.32 8.37 42.26
CA PRO A 213 31.99 8.67 43.51
C PRO A 213 33.50 8.47 43.37
N GLY A 214 34.28 9.37 43.99
CA GLY A 214 35.68 9.15 44.38
C GLY A 214 36.74 9.59 43.39
#